data_AF-A0A538FYM2-F1
#
_entry.id   AF-A0A538FYM2-F1
#
_cell.length_a   1.000
_cell.length_b   1.000
_cell.length_c   1.000
_cell.angle_alpha   90.00
_cell.angle_beta   90.00
_cell.angle_gamma   90.00
#
_symmetry.space_group_name_H-M   'P 1'
#
loop_
_entity.id
_entity.type
_entity.pdbx_description
1 polymer ?
#
loop_
_entity_poly.entity_id
_entity_poly.type
_entity_poly.pdbx_seq_one_letter_code
_entity_poly.pdbx_strand_id
1 'polypeptide(L)'
;MKSQIARLKSKKVNTLMVFATPKFAIQSYSSARLLGWRPLVFVNVVASASNTMTIAALASSKRQTEGSISLAFLKDPINPRWVNDKAVKLFRTILKKYNGGEGLTDYYNVYGMSSAFTLVDALRHSGKNPNRASVMRAVTHLNERNNPFVLPGIVVKTTATNRF
;
A
#
# COMPACT_ATOMS: atom_id res chain seq x y z
N MET A 1 6.09 -8.73 19.85
CA MET A 1 6.94 -9.11 18.70
C MET A 1 8.22 -9.83 19.09
N LYS A 2 9.02 -9.31 20.04
CA LYS A 2 10.33 -9.91 20.39
C LYS A 2 10.28 -11.42 20.69
N SER A 3 9.35 -11.89 21.53
CA SER A 3 9.22 -13.32 21.88
C SER A 3 8.76 -14.17 20.69
N GLN A 4 7.86 -13.65 19.84
CA GLN A 4 7.40 -14.34 18.64
C GLN A 4 8.55 -14.55 17.64
N ILE A 5 9.37 -13.51 17.40
CA ILE A 5 10.52 -13.59 16.50
C ILE A 5 11.61 -14.51 17.05
N ALA A 6 11.90 -14.46 18.36
CA ALA A 6 12.87 -15.36 18.98
C ALA A 6 12.46 -16.84 18.84
N ARG A 7 11.17 -17.14 19.03
CA ARG A 7 10.61 -18.48 18.83
C ARG A 7 10.68 -18.95 17.38
N LEU A 8 10.51 -18.05 16.41
CA LEU A 8 10.66 -18.41 14.99
C LEU A 8 12.14 -18.68 14.65
N LYS A 9 13.07 -17.85 15.13
CA LYS A 9 14.51 -18.07 14.95
C LYS A 9 14.94 -19.41 15.55
N SER A 10 14.48 -19.77 16.74
CA SER A 10 14.88 -21.03 17.40
C SER A 10 14.44 -22.27 16.61
N LYS A 11 13.38 -22.16 15.80
CA LYS A 11 12.95 -23.19 14.85
C LYS A 11 13.83 -23.30 13.60
N LYS A 12 14.88 -22.47 13.48
CA LYS A 12 15.84 -22.46 12.35
C LYS A 12 15.17 -22.29 10.97
N VAL A 13 14.02 -21.62 10.92
CA VAL A 13 13.35 -21.30 9.65
C VAL A 13 14.16 -20.25 8.89
N ASN A 14 14.14 -20.34 7.55
CA ASN A 14 14.85 -19.42 6.66
C ASN A 14 13.97 -18.27 6.14
N THR A 15 12.66 -18.33 6.41
CA THR A 15 11.65 -17.40 5.89
C THR A 15 10.82 -16.83 7.03
N LEU A 16 10.52 -15.54 6.96
CA LEU A 16 9.67 -14.83 7.90
C LEU A 16 8.53 -14.15 7.14
N MET A 17 7.29 -14.54 7.45
CA MET A 17 6.09 -13.88 6.94
C MET A 17 5.60 -12.85 7.96
N VAL A 18 5.72 -11.57 7.61
CA VAL A 18 5.32 -10.43 8.43
C VAL A 18 3.97 -9.91 7.92
N PHE A 19 2.89 -10.53 8.36
CA PHE A 19 1.52 -10.10 8.06
C PHE A 19 0.94 -9.39 9.27
N ALA A 20 1.37 -8.15 9.46
CA ALA A 20 1.00 -7.34 10.61
C ALA A 20 0.82 -5.87 10.22
N THR A 21 0.27 -5.07 11.12
CA THR A 21 0.20 -3.61 10.93
C THR A 21 1.60 -2.97 11.07
N PRO A 22 1.81 -1.74 10.55
CA PRO A 22 3.13 -1.12 10.42
C PRO A 22 4.02 -1.19 11.67
N LYS A 23 3.47 -0.84 12.84
CA LYS A 23 4.21 -0.87 14.11
C LYS A 23 4.79 -2.26 14.42
N PHE A 24 3.99 -3.31 14.27
CA PHE A 24 4.43 -4.67 14.56
C PHE A 24 5.39 -5.22 13.50
N ALA A 25 5.22 -4.80 12.23
CA ALA A 25 6.17 -5.13 11.18
C ALA A 25 7.55 -4.50 11.44
N ILE A 26 7.61 -3.20 11.76
CA ILE A 26 8.84 -2.50 12.16
C ILE A 26 9.51 -3.21 13.35
N GLN A 27 8.73 -3.54 14.38
CA GLN A 27 9.24 -4.27 15.54
C GLN A 27 9.76 -5.67 15.19
N SER A 28 9.23 -6.31 14.15
CA SER A 28 9.70 -7.62 13.68
C SER A 28 11.10 -7.52 13.08
N TYR A 29 11.33 -6.53 12.20
CA TYR A 29 12.66 -6.26 11.64
C TYR A 29 13.67 -5.90 12.74
N SER A 30 13.28 -5.00 13.66
CA SER A 30 14.14 -4.62 14.79
C SER A 30 14.49 -5.82 15.68
N SER A 31 13.50 -6.66 16.01
CA SER A 31 13.72 -7.88 16.80
C SER A 31 14.62 -8.90 16.08
N ALA A 32 14.40 -9.11 14.78
CA ALA A 32 15.21 -10.02 13.98
C ALA A 32 16.68 -9.54 13.93
N ARG A 33 16.89 -8.23 13.77
CA ARG A 33 18.22 -7.60 13.79
C ARG A 33 18.93 -7.78 15.13
N LEU A 34 18.24 -7.56 16.25
CA LEU A 34 18.78 -7.76 17.61
C LEU A 34 19.20 -9.21 17.85
N LEU A 35 18.50 -10.16 17.24
CA LEU A 35 18.83 -11.57 17.31
C LEU A 35 19.88 -11.98 16.26
N GLY A 36 20.40 -11.07 15.43
CA GLY A 36 21.32 -11.42 14.34
C GLY A 36 20.71 -12.39 13.32
N TRP A 37 19.39 -12.39 13.14
CA TRP A 37 18.68 -13.27 12.22
C TRP A 37 18.23 -12.50 10.98
N ARG A 38 18.62 -12.98 9.80
CA ARG A 38 18.30 -12.37 8.49
C ARG A 38 17.66 -13.41 7.56
N PRO A 39 16.38 -13.76 7.79
CA PRO A 39 15.63 -14.65 6.90
C PRO A 39 15.22 -13.91 5.61
N LEU A 40 14.75 -14.67 4.62
CA LEU A 40 13.93 -14.11 3.55
C LEU A 40 12.63 -13.57 4.16
N VAL A 41 12.26 -12.32 3.86
CA VAL A 41 11.07 -11.70 4.44
C VAL A 41 9.99 -11.49 3.38
N PHE A 42 8.81 -12.00 3.66
CA PHE A 42 7.58 -11.60 2.98
C PHE A 42 6.81 -10.66 3.90
N VAL A 43 6.39 -9.51 3.41
CA VAL A 43 5.65 -8.51 4.18
C VAL A 43 4.36 -8.18 3.43
N ASN A 44 3.26 -7.97 4.15
CA ASN A 44 1.99 -7.59 3.53
C ASN A 44 2.05 -6.15 2.97
N VAL A 45 1.20 -5.88 1.97
CA VAL A 45 1.19 -4.60 1.25
C VAL A 45 1.08 -3.35 2.15
N VAL A 46 0.35 -3.46 3.26
CA VAL A 46 0.18 -2.38 4.24
C VAL A 46 1.53 -2.07 4.91
N ALA A 47 2.22 -3.08 5.43
CA ALA A 47 3.50 -2.84 6.09
C ALA A 47 4.67 -2.62 5.13
N SER A 48 4.51 -2.96 3.84
CA SER A 48 5.55 -2.76 2.83
C SER A 48 5.54 -1.36 2.21
N ALA A 49 4.61 -0.49 2.60
CA ALA A 49 4.57 0.90 2.14
C ALA A 49 5.91 1.59 2.41
N SER A 50 6.39 2.40 1.46
CA SER A 50 7.74 2.98 1.49
C SER A 50 8.03 3.80 2.76
N ASN A 51 7.05 4.54 3.27
CA ASN A 51 7.15 5.26 4.54
C ASN A 51 7.38 4.30 5.73
N THR A 52 6.66 3.17 5.79
CA THR A 52 6.82 2.15 6.83
C THR A 52 8.17 1.45 6.72
N MET A 53 8.59 1.06 5.51
CA MET A 53 9.85 0.37 5.28
C MET A 53 11.07 1.28 5.56
N THR A 54 10.93 2.59 5.33
CA THR A 54 11.94 3.59 5.74
C THR A 54 12.13 3.57 7.25
N ILE A 55 11.04 3.61 8.02
CA ILE A 55 11.10 3.54 9.49
C ILE A 55 11.65 2.18 9.95
N ALA A 56 11.26 1.08 9.29
CA ALA A 56 11.78 -0.25 9.60
C ALA A 56 13.30 -0.32 9.38
N ALA A 57 13.82 0.30 8.33
CA ALA A 57 15.26 0.37 8.05
C ALA A 57 15.99 1.20 9.12
N LEU A 58 15.41 2.33 9.55
CA LEU A 58 15.97 3.16 10.63
C LEU A 58 15.97 2.43 11.99
N ALA A 59 14.90 1.71 12.30
CA ALA A 59 14.74 0.97 13.56
C ALA A 59 15.53 -0.37 13.60
N SER A 60 16.14 -0.76 12.49
CA SER A 60 16.92 -2.00 12.39
C SER A 60 18.23 -1.78 11.63
N SER A 61 18.21 -1.89 10.29
CA SER A 61 19.23 -1.38 9.36
C SER A 61 18.71 -1.53 7.93
N LYS A 62 19.25 -0.75 6.97
CA LYS A 62 18.96 -0.93 5.53
C LYS A 62 19.15 -2.39 5.08
N ARG A 63 20.23 -3.03 5.52
CA ARG A 63 20.55 -4.44 5.21
C ARG A 63 19.49 -5.41 5.72
N GLN A 64 18.84 -5.11 6.84
CA GLN A 64 17.82 -5.99 7.44
C GLN A 64 16.52 -5.99 6.62
N THR A 65 16.16 -4.84 6.03
CA THR A 65 14.92 -4.68 5.26
C THR A 65 15.10 -4.95 3.77
N GLU A 66 16.32 -4.83 3.25
CA GLU A 66 16.66 -5.10 1.86
C GLU A 66 16.37 -6.55 1.46
N GLY A 67 15.76 -6.73 0.29
CA GLY A 67 15.33 -8.04 -0.21
C GLY A 67 13.96 -8.51 0.29
N SER A 68 13.25 -7.68 1.07
CA SER A 68 11.87 -7.99 1.48
C SER A 68 10.93 -8.00 0.27
N ILE A 69 10.05 -8.99 0.22
CA ILE A 69 9.11 -9.23 -0.89
C ILE A 69 7.70 -8.86 -0.45
N SER A 70 6.96 -8.20 -1.32
CA SER A 70 5.57 -7.83 -1.11
C SER A 70 4.81 -7.79 -2.44
N LEU A 71 3.49 -7.65 -2.34
CA LEU A 71 2.64 -7.25 -3.45
C LEU A 71 2.63 -5.71 -3.57
N ALA A 72 2.45 -5.21 -4.79
CA ALA A 72 2.22 -3.80 -5.05
C ALA A 72 1.09 -3.65 -6.07
N PHE A 73 0.20 -2.69 -5.86
CA PHE A 73 -0.91 -2.40 -6.77
C PHE A 73 -1.04 -0.91 -7.14
N LEU A 74 -0.20 -0.05 -6.57
CA LEU A 74 -0.18 1.39 -6.84
C LEU A 74 1.18 1.85 -7.35
N LYS A 75 1.16 2.98 -8.06
CA LYS A 75 2.36 3.74 -8.43
C LYS A 75 2.90 4.49 -7.22
N ASP A 76 3.88 3.89 -6.56
CA ASP A 76 4.58 4.53 -5.43
C ASP A 76 5.25 5.85 -5.88
N PRO A 77 4.99 6.99 -5.21
CA PRO A 77 5.47 8.30 -5.66
C PRO A 77 6.99 8.49 -5.51
N ILE A 78 7.68 7.68 -4.71
CA ILE A 78 9.14 7.73 -4.54
C ILE A 78 9.87 6.70 -5.38
N ASN A 79 9.17 5.77 -6.03
CA ASN A 79 9.80 4.83 -6.94
C ASN A 79 10.24 5.58 -8.23
N PRO A 80 11.54 5.55 -8.59
CA PRO A 80 12.06 6.27 -9.75
C PRO A 80 11.33 5.94 -11.06
N ARG A 81 10.77 4.74 -11.18
CA ARG A 81 9.99 4.32 -12.35
C ARG A 81 8.79 5.23 -12.63
N TRP A 82 8.21 5.86 -11.61
CA TRP A 82 6.99 6.66 -11.73
C TRP A 82 7.22 8.16 -11.62
N VAL A 83 8.46 8.63 -11.50
CA VAL A 83 8.77 10.06 -11.28
C VAL A 83 8.17 10.97 -12.36
N ASN A 84 8.15 10.50 -13.60
CA ASN A 84 7.64 11.23 -14.75
C ASN A 84 6.22 10.84 -15.17
N ASP A 85 5.58 9.90 -14.47
CA ASP A 85 4.25 9.39 -14.78
C ASP A 85 3.18 10.49 -14.58
N LYS A 86 2.22 10.54 -15.51
CA LYS A 86 1.14 11.55 -15.51
C LYS A 86 0.30 11.49 -14.23
N ALA A 87 0.04 10.30 -13.69
CA ALA A 87 -0.74 10.12 -12.47
C ALA A 87 0.02 10.62 -11.24
N VAL A 88 1.31 10.32 -11.15
CA VAL A 88 2.16 10.82 -10.05
C VAL A 88 2.29 12.34 -10.11
N LYS A 89 2.42 12.93 -11.31
CA LYS A 89 2.39 14.40 -11.49
C LYS A 89 1.05 14.99 -11.05
N LEU A 90 -0.07 14.38 -11.46
CA LEU A 90 -1.42 14.81 -11.04
C LEU A 90 -1.59 14.76 -9.52
N PHE A 91 -1.17 13.66 -8.89
CA PHE A 91 -1.14 13.51 -7.43
C PHE A 91 -0.37 14.67 -6.77
N ARG A 92 0.85 14.96 -7.25
CA ARG A 92 1.67 16.04 -6.70
C ARG A 92 1.00 17.41 -6.86
N THR A 93 0.39 17.68 -8.02
CA THR A 93 -0.33 18.93 -8.27
C THR A 93 -1.52 19.10 -7.32
N ILE A 94 -2.31 18.04 -7.11
CA ILE A 94 -3.48 18.07 -6.23
C ILE A 94 -3.05 18.30 -4.77
N LEU A 95 -2.08 17.55 -4.26
CA LEU A 95 -1.60 17.73 -2.88
C LEU A 95 -1.00 19.11 -2.64
N LYS A 96 -0.23 19.64 -3.61
CA LYS A 96 0.29 21.01 -3.54
C LYS A 96 -0.82 22.05 -3.43
N LYS A 97 -1.88 21.88 -4.21
CA LYS A 97 -3.01 22.81 -4.23
C LYS A 97 -3.84 22.76 -2.95
N TYR A 98 -4.12 21.56 -2.42
CA TYR A 98 -5.14 21.39 -1.38
C TYR A 98 -4.57 21.13 0.03
N ASN A 99 -3.29 20.74 0.16
CA ASN A 99 -2.65 20.50 1.45
C ASN A 99 -1.18 20.95 1.48
N GLY A 100 -0.84 22.01 0.75
CA GLY A 100 0.51 22.61 0.74
C GLY A 100 1.64 21.70 0.22
N GLY A 101 1.34 20.50 -0.27
CA GLY A 101 2.34 19.51 -0.67
C GLY A 101 2.88 18.67 0.48
N GLU A 102 2.19 18.60 1.62
CA GLU A 102 2.57 17.65 2.66
C GLU A 102 2.31 16.20 2.23
N GLY A 103 3.26 15.30 2.53
CA GLY A 103 3.11 13.87 2.23
C GLY A 103 3.23 13.50 0.75
N LEU A 104 3.97 14.27 -0.06
CA LEU A 104 4.25 13.96 -1.48
C LEU A 104 5.05 12.67 -1.70
N THR A 105 5.63 12.13 -0.62
CA THR A 105 6.37 10.86 -0.61
C THR A 105 5.56 9.72 0.02
N ASP A 106 4.36 10.01 0.53
CA ASP A 106 3.55 9.01 1.23
C ASP A 106 2.77 8.15 0.24
N TYR A 107 3.05 6.85 0.28
CA TYR A 107 2.32 5.82 -0.47
C TYR A 107 0.81 5.86 -0.21
N TYR A 108 0.41 6.13 1.03
CA TYR A 108 -1.00 6.13 1.42
C TYR A 108 -1.77 7.33 0.89
N ASN A 109 -1.09 8.45 0.61
CA ASN A 109 -1.74 9.56 -0.08
C ASN A 109 -2.06 9.21 -1.53
N VAL A 110 -1.22 8.41 -2.20
CA VAL A 110 -1.56 7.85 -3.53
C VAL A 110 -2.71 6.86 -3.43
N TYR A 111 -2.76 6.02 -2.39
CA TYR A 111 -3.91 5.13 -2.13
C TYR A 111 -5.21 5.92 -1.96
N GLY A 112 -5.17 7.04 -1.22
CA GLY A 112 -6.30 7.95 -1.07
C GLY A 112 -6.76 8.53 -2.40
N MET A 113 -5.83 8.97 -3.25
CA MET A 113 -6.16 9.43 -4.61
C MET A 113 -6.80 8.34 -5.48
N SER A 114 -6.27 7.11 -5.43
CA SER A 114 -6.82 5.97 -6.16
C SER A 114 -8.25 5.67 -5.71
N SER A 115 -8.49 5.64 -4.40
CA SER A 115 -9.81 5.42 -3.82
C SER A 115 -10.79 6.53 -4.15
N ALA A 116 -10.34 7.79 -4.11
CA ALA A 116 -11.17 8.95 -4.47
C ALA A 116 -11.55 8.95 -5.96
N PHE A 117 -10.62 8.53 -6.83
CA PHE A 117 -10.90 8.36 -8.26
C PHE A 117 -11.99 7.31 -8.48
N THR A 118 -11.89 6.15 -7.84
CA THR A 118 -12.93 5.10 -7.90
C THR A 118 -14.26 5.59 -7.34
N LEU A 119 -14.25 6.36 -6.24
CA LEU A 119 -15.47 6.93 -5.68
C LEU A 119 -16.16 7.88 -6.67
N VAL A 120 -15.40 8.74 -7.37
CA VAL A 120 -15.95 9.62 -8.42
C VAL A 120 -16.57 8.81 -9.55
N ASP A 121 -15.94 7.71 -9.96
CA ASP A 121 -16.49 6.81 -10.97
C ASP A 121 -17.81 6.17 -10.51
N ALA A 122 -17.85 5.66 -9.28
CA ALA A 122 -19.07 5.09 -8.69
C ALA A 122 -20.20 6.13 -8.58
N LEU A 123 -19.89 7.36 -8.17
CA LEU A 123 -20.88 8.44 -8.06
C LEU A 123 -21.46 8.82 -9.43
N ARG A 124 -20.64 8.85 -10.49
CA ARG A 124 -21.12 9.06 -11.86
C ARG A 124 -22.08 7.96 -12.31
N HIS A 125 -21.77 6.70 -11.98
CA HIS A 125 -22.63 5.55 -12.27
C HIS A 125 -23.89 5.48 -11.37
N SER A 126 -23.96 6.27 -10.30
CA SER A 126 -25.10 6.31 -9.39
C SER A 126 -26.28 7.15 -9.90
N GLY A 127 -26.12 7.83 -11.05
CA GLY A 127 -27.14 8.66 -11.69
C GLY A 127 -27.23 10.09 -11.16
N LYS A 128 -28.16 10.89 -11.70
CA LYS A 128 -28.28 12.34 -11.46
C LYS A 128 -28.57 12.71 -9.99
N ASN A 129 -29.31 11.86 -9.27
CA ASN A 129 -29.71 12.07 -7.87
C ASN A 129 -29.25 10.87 -7.03
N PRO A 130 -27.96 10.81 -6.66
CA PRO A 130 -27.40 9.67 -5.95
C PRO A 130 -28.06 9.52 -4.57
N ASN A 131 -28.41 8.27 -4.23
CA ASN A 131 -28.85 7.89 -2.89
C ASN A 131 -28.10 6.62 -2.47
N ARG A 132 -28.25 6.21 -1.21
CA ARG A 132 -27.54 5.04 -0.67
C ARG A 132 -27.72 3.80 -1.56
N ALA A 133 -28.93 3.54 -2.06
CA ALA A 133 -29.19 2.37 -2.88
C ALA A 133 -28.51 2.46 -4.25
N SER A 134 -28.54 3.62 -4.92
CA SER A 134 -27.87 3.78 -6.21
C SER A 134 -26.35 3.73 -6.09
N VAL A 135 -25.78 4.34 -5.05
CA VAL A 135 -24.34 4.27 -4.76
C VAL A 135 -23.91 2.84 -4.46
N MET A 136 -24.65 2.12 -3.60
CA MET A 136 -24.34 0.72 -3.30
C MET A 136 -24.41 -0.18 -4.54
N ARG A 137 -25.36 0.07 -5.45
CA ARG A 137 -25.41 -0.64 -6.74
C ARG A 137 -24.16 -0.33 -7.58
N ALA A 138 -23.77 0.94 -7.72
CA ALA A 138 -22.59 1.32 -8.50
C ALA A 138 -21.30 0.70 -7.94
N VAL A 139 -21.03 0.83 -6.64
CA VAL A 139 -19.80 0.30 -6.02
C VAL A 139 -19.73 -1.23 -6.01
N THR A 140 -20.86 -1.93 -6.18
CA THR A 140 -20.90 -3.40 -6.29
C THR A 140 -20.91 -3.90 -7.74
N HIS A 141 -20.77 -3.02 -8.73
CA HIS A 141 -20.75 -3.38 -10.15
C HIS A 141 -19.66 -2.62 -10.92
N LEU A 142 -18.54 -2.33 -10.25
CA LEU A 142 -17.43 -1.60 -10.87
C LEU A 142 -16.69 -2.48 -11.88
N ASN A 143 -16.23 -1.86 -12.96
CA ASN A 143 -15.31 -2.42 -13.94
C ASN A 143 -14.41 -1.29 -14.44
N GLU A 144 -13.71 -0.66 -13.49
CA GLU A 144 -12.92 0.54 -13.69
C GLU A 144 -11.51 0.17 -14.15
N ARG A 145 -11.23 0.46 -15.42
CA ARG A 145 -9.96 0.08 -16.10
C ARG A 145 -8.99 1.24 -16.26
N ASN A 146 -9.39 2.44 -15.86
CA ASN A 146 -8.71 3.69 -16.15
C ASN A 146 -8.22 4.41 -14.89
N ASN A 147 -8.21 3.77 -13.72
CA ASN A 147 -7.62 4.35 -12.52
C ASN A 147 -6.14 4.66 -12.79
N PRO A 148 -5.71 5.93 -12.81
CA PRO A 148 -4.37 6.25 -13.26
C PRO A 148 -3.31 5.92 -12.20
N PHE A 149 -3.73 5.72 -10.94
CA PHE A 149 -2.86 5.52 -9.79
C PHE A 149 -2.51 4.04 -9.54
N VAL A 150 -3.29 3.11 -10.09
CA VAL A 150 -2.96 1.67 -10.01
C VAL A 150 -1.85 1.31 -10.99
N LEU A 151 -1.20 0.16 -10.78
CA LEU A 151 -0.21 -0.35 -11.71
C LEU A 151 -0.84 -0.75 -13.06
N PRO A 152 -0.09 -0.69 -14.18
CA PRO A 152 -0.59 -1.13 -15.47
C PRO A 152 -1.14 -2.57 -15.43
N GLY A 153 -2.32 -2.77 -16.03
CA GLY A 153 -2.99 -4.08 -16.07
C GLY A 153 -3.93 -4.37 -14.90
N ILE A 154 -3.95 -3.53 -13.87
CA ILE A 154 -4.90 -3.67 -12.75
C ILE A 154 -6.24 -3.04 -13.11
N VAL A 155 -7.32 -3.75 -12.78
CA VAL A 155 -8.71 -3.30 -12.94
C VAL A 155 -9.38 -3.32 -11.57
N VAL A 156 -10.04 -2.23 -11.20
CA VAL A 156 -10.90 -2.22 -10.01
C VAL A 156 -12.24 -2.80 -10.43
N LYS A 157 -12.48 -4.06 -10.05
CA LYS A 157 -13.66 -4.82 -10.45
C LYS A 157 -14.41 -5.31 -9.22
N THR A 158 -15.70 -5.02 -9.16
CA THR A 158 -16.60 -5.55 -8.13
C THR A 158 -17.86 -6.12 -8.77
N THR A 159 -18.47 -7.06 -8.06
CA THR A 159 -19.75 -7.70 -8.41
C THR A 159 -20.60 -7.80 -7.14
N ALA A 160 -21.89 -8.10 -7.28
CA ALA A 160 -22.78 -8.26 -6.14
C ALA A 160 -22.28 -9.32 -5.12
N THR A 161 -21.57 -10.34 -5.60
CA THR A 161 -21.02 -11.45 -4.80
C THR A 161 -19.52 -11.35 -4.53
N ASN A 162 -18.79 -10.49 -5.24
CA ASN A 162 -17.38 -10.21 -4.98
C ASN A 162 -17.11 -8.70 -4.84
N ARG A 163 -16.81 -8.26 -3.62
CA ARG A 163 -16.57 -6.85 -3.26
C ARG A 163 -15.08 -6.51 -3.11
N PHE A 164 -14.17 -7.47 -3.33
CA PHE A 164 -12.74 -7.35 -3.10
C PHE A 164 -11.91 -7.89 -4.27
#